data_AF-A0A3A4WYC7-F1
#
_entry.id   AF-A0A3A4WYC7-F1
#
_cell.length_a   1.000
_cell.length_b   1.000
_cell.length_c   1.000
_cell.angle_alpha   90.00
_cell.angle_beta   90.00
_cell.angle_gamma   90.00
#
_symmetry.space_group_name_H-M   'P 1'
#
loop_
_entity.id
_entity.type
_entity.pdbx_description
1 polymer ?
#
loop_
_entity_poly.entity_id
_entity_poly.type
_entity_poly.pdbx_seq_one_letter_code
_entity_poly.pdbx_strand_id
1 'polypeptide(L)' 'MKELVVISGKGGTGKTSLLAAFASLAKDKVLCDADVDAADLHLIVDPTIEERNDFWSGHTARIDPDK' A
#
# COMPACT_ATOMS: atom_id res chain seq x y z
N MET A 1 8.59 8.86 -20.22
CA MET A 1 8.00 8.27 -19.00
C MET A 1 7.62 9.43 -18.08
N LYS A 2 6.45 9.41 -17.45
CA LYS A 2 6.03 10.41 -16.47
C LYS A 2 5.81 9.70 -15.14
N GLU A 3 6.28 10.30 -14.06
CA GLU A 3 6.21 9.74 -12.71
C GLU A 3 5.45 10.71 -11.80
N LEU A 4 4.60 10.17 -10.94
CA LEU A 4 3.83 10.93 -9.96
C LEU A 4 3.94 10.21 -8.62
N VAL A 5 4.43 10.92 -7.61
CA VAL A 5 4.51 10.43 -6.23
C VAL A 5 3.54 11.23 -5.39
N VAL A 6 2.67 10.53 -4.65
CA VAL A 6 1.68 11.13 -3.75
C VAL A 6 2.11 10.85 -2.31
N ILE A 7 2.50 11.89 -1.57
CA ILE A 7 2.92 11.80 -0.17
C ILE A 7 1.98 12.59 0.75
N SER A 8 1.86 12.19 2.01
CA SER A 8 1.17 12.96 3.05
C SER A 8 1.62 12.53 4.44
N GLY A 9 1.65 13.50 5.37
CA GLY A 9 2.16 13.31 6.72
C GLY A 9 1.18 12.75 7.75
N LYS A 10 -0.03 12.35 7.36
CA LYS A 10 -1.02 11.74 8.28
C LYS A 10 -1.84 10.66 7.57
N GLY A 11 -2.29 9.66 8.33
CA GLY A 11 -3.32 8.71 7.88
C GLY A 11 -4.66 9.41 7.63
N GLY A 12 -5.43 8.93 6.64
CA GLY A 12 -6.78 9.43 6.37
C GLY A 12 -6.88 10.73 5.57
N THR A 13 -5.79 11.25 5.00
CA THR A 13 -5.83 12.50 4.20
C THR A 13 -6.24 12.29 2.73
N GLY A 14 -6.74 11.11 2.37
CA GLY A 14 -7.23 10.81 1.02
C GLY A 14 -6.15 10.50 -0.04
N LYS A 15 -4.92 10.15 0.35
CA LYS A 15 -3.84 9.77 -0.58
C LYS A 15 -4.28 8.70 -1.57
N THR A 16 -4.82 7.59 -1.05
CA THR A 16 -5.28 6.44 -1.83
C THR A 16 -6.42 6.81 -2.78
N SER A 17 -7.37 7.63 -2.33
CA SER A 17 -8.47 8.12 -3.16
C SER A 17 -7.98 8.99 -4.32
N LEU A 18 -7.01 9.87 -4.07
CA LEU A 18 -6.41 10.69 -5.12
C LEU A 18 -5.62 9.83 -6.12
N LEU A 19 -4.86 8.86 -5.63
CA LEU A 19 -4.15 7.89 -6.46
C LEU A 19 -5.13 7.11 -7.36
N ALA A 20 -6.27 6.67 -6.82
CA ALA A 20 -7.33 5.98 -7.57
C ALA A 20 -7.87 6.82 -8.73
N ALA A 21 -8.09 8.12 -8.50
CA ALA A 21 -8.57 9.04 -9.53
C ALA A 21 -7.55 9.21 -10.67
N PHE A 22 -6.26 9.33 -10.36
CA PHE A 22 -5.22 9.38 -11.40
C PHE A 22 -5.06 8.04 -12.12
N ALA A 23 -5.11 6.93 -11.37
CA ALA A 23 -5.02 5.58 -11.91
C ALA A 23 -6.16 5.30 -12.91
N SER A 24 -7.39 5.75 -12.65
CA SER A 24 -8.52 5.53 -13.56
C SER A 24 -8.37 6.29 -14.89
N LEU A 25 -7.69 7.44 -14.88
CA LEU A 25 -7.44 8.26 -16.07
C LEU A 25 -6.21 7.81 -16.86
N ALA A 26 -5.21 7.23 -16.19
CA ALA A 26 -3.97 6.79 -16.82
C ALA A 26 -4.13 5.45 -17.55
N LYS A 27 -3.76 5.43 -18.84
CA LYS A 27 -3.55 4.22 -19.64
C LYS A 27 -2.12 3.73 -19.47
N ASP A 28 -1.90 2.42 -19.65
CA ASP A 28 -0.58 1.78 -19.63
C ASP A 28 0.29 2.22 -18.44
N LYS A 29 -0.28 2.09 -17.23
CA LYS A 29 0.28 2.57 -15.98
C LYS A 29 0.91 1.46 -15.16
N VAL A 30 1.90 1.83 -14.35
CA VAL A 30 2.42 1.03 -13.24
C VAL A 30 1.98 1.71 -11.96
N LEU A 31 1.41 0.95 -11.04
CA LEU A 31 1.02 1.43 -9.72
C LEU A 31 1.88 0.72 -8.68
N CYS A 32 2.32 1.46 -7.67
CA CYS A 32 3.08 0.95 -6.55
C CYS A 32 2.48 1.51 -5.27
N ASP A 33 2.25 0.63 -4.29
CA ASP A 33 1.90 1.02 -2.94
C ASP A 33 3.16 0.94 -2.07
N ALA A 34 3.58 2.08 -1.55
CA ALA A 34 4.78 2.21 -0.73
C ALA A 34 4.45 2.39 0.76
N ASP A 35 3.20 2.17 1.16
CA ASP A 35 2.81 2.13 2.57
C ASP A 35 3.30 0.81 3.21
N VAL A 36 4.18 0.93 4.20
CA VAL A 36 4.78 -0.22 4.91
C VAL A 36 3.80 -0.81 5.93
N ASP A 37 2.92 0.01 6.49
CA ASP A 37 2.05 -0.38 7.61
C ASP A 37 0.70 -0.92 7.10
N ALA A 38 0.15 -0.32 6.03
CA ALA A 38 -1.16 -0.67 5.49
C ALA A 38 -1.25 -0.40 3.98
N ALA A 39 -0.72 -1.30 3.16
CA ALA A 39 -0.87 -1.24 1.71
C ALA A 39 -2.36 -1.43 1.32
N ASP A 40 -2.98 -0.39 0.76
CA ASP A 40 -4.42 -0.28 0.48
C ASP A 40 -4.75 -0.31 -1.02
N LEU A 41 -3.76 -0.36 -1.91
CA LEU A 41 -4.00 -0.32 -3.36
C LEU A 41 -4.93 -1.44 -3.84
N HIS A 42 -4.85 -2.62 -3.21
CA HIS A 42 -5.70 -3.78 -3.47
C HIS A 42 -7.20 -3.52 -3.19
N LEU A 43 -7.55 -2.46 -2.45
CA LEU A 43 -8.93 -2.06 -2.19
C LEU A 43 -9.57 -1.31 -3.38
N ILE A 44 -8.74 -0.71 -4.25
CA ILE A 44 -9.19 0.14 -5.36
C ILE A 44 -8.85 -0.44 -6.74
N VAL A 45 -8.16 -1.57 -6.78
CA VAL A 45 -7.87 -2.34 -8.00
C VAL A 45 -8.37 -3.77 -7.81
N ASP A 46 -8.57 -4.48 -8.92
CA ASP A 46 -8.91 -5.91 -8.92
C ASP A 46 -7.74 -6.70 -9.55
N PRO A 47 -6.64 -6.92 -8.79
CA PRO A 47 -5.43 -7.50 -9.35
C PRO A 47 -5.54 -9.02 -9.42
N THR A 48 -5.03 -9.61 -10.50
CA THR A 48 -4.65 -11.02 -10.48
C THR A 48 -3.28 -11.13 -9.82
N ILE A 49 -3.15 -12.03 -8.84
CA ILE A 49 -1.90 -12.20 -8.11
C ILE A 49 -1.00 -13.16 -8.89
N GLU A 50 0.08 -12.61 -9.46
CA GLU A 50 1.06 -13.37 -10.23
C GLU A 50 2.12 -14.04 -9.35
N GLU A 51 2.50 -13.40 -8.24
CA GLU A 51 3.56 -13.85 -7.34
C GLU A 51 3.23 -13.52 -5.89
N ARG A 52 3.64 -14.39 -4.95
CA ARG A 52 3.59 -14.14 -3.51
C ARG A 52 4.91 -14.55 -2.89
N ASN A 53 5.34 -13.76 -1.92
CA ASN A 53 6.57 -13.99 -1.15
C ASN A 53 6.22 -14.02 0.34
N ASP A 54 6.98 -14.78 1.12
CA ASP A 54 6.84 -14.80 2.57
C ASP A 54 7.19 -13.42 3.15
N PHE A 55 6.31 -12.88 4.00
CA PHE A 55 6.54 -11.62 4.70
C PHE A 55 6.95 -11.88 6.15
N TRP A 56 8.10 -11.31 6.54
CA TRP A 56 8.65 -11.41 7.88
C TRP A 56 8.69 -10.01 8.50
N SER A 57 7.77 -9.74 9.45
CA SER A 57 7.75 -8.51 10.24
C SER A 57 8.66 -8.62 11.48
N GLY A 58 8.81 -7.52 12.22
CA GLY A 58 9.64 -7.44 13.43
C GLY A 58 9.18 -8.34 14.59
N HIS A 59 9.73 -8.09 15.77
CA HIS A 59 9.42 -8.90 16.95
C HIS A 59 8.04 -8.55 17.53
N THR A 60 7.17 -9.56 17.65
CA THR A 60 5.92 -9.42 18.43
C THR A 60 6.23 -9.59 19.91
N ALA A 61 5.87 -8.59 20.72
CA ALA A 61 5.97 -8.70 22.17
C ALA A 61 5.09 -9.85 22.69
N ARG A 62 5.58 -10.57 23.71
CA ARG A 62 4.82 -11.62 24.41
C ARG A 62 4.76 -11.27 25.89
N ILE A 63 3.60 -11.51 26.50
CA ILE A 63 3.46 -11.45 27.95
C ILE A 63 4.20 -12.67 28.51
N ASP A 64 5.14 -12.42 29.40
CA ASP A 64 5.78 -13.45 30.21
C ASP A 64 4.84 -13.70 31.40
N PRO A 65 4.16 -14.86 31.50
CA PRO A 65 3.23 -15.12 32.61
C PRO A 65 3.95 -15.27 33.97
N ASP A 66 5.27 -15.45 33.95
CA ASP A 66 6.10 -15.63 35.15
C ASP A 66 6.77 -14.31 35.59
N LYS A 67 6.51 -13.18 34.90
CA LYS A 67 7.04 -11.85 35.23
C LYS A 67 6.01 -10.73 35.19
#